data_AF-A0A3S0WAU5-F1
#
_entry.id   AF-A0A3S0WAU5-F1
#
_cell.length_a   1.000
_cell.length_b   1.000
_cell.length_c   1.000
_cell.angle_alpha   90.00
_cell.angle_beta   90.00
_cell.angle_gamma   90.00
#
_symmetry.space_group_name_H-M   'P 1'
#
loop_
_entity.id
_entity.type
_entity.pdbx_description
1 polymer ?
#
loop_
_entity_poly.entity_id
_entity_poly.type
_entity_poly.pdbx_seq_one_letter_code
_entity_poly.pdbx_strand_id
1 'polypeptide(L)'
;MGIQAWFILIGVSAMTLIVWDGRRRKAKLLTSAAAASSSAEFLHQTLLANTSSTSREIAASEVVIAPEVTVKDTQPQANLTAVVVPLKEGSRIGGATHISGNITANESVLIKGSVQGTVVASHHPITVASTGHVASYIEGGCIDVDGHVMGTLKANTRLTLLSRARIHGVIEAPSLECAAGAWLQANVKHSASQQSIAMVS
;
A
#
# COMPACT_ATOMS: atom_id res chain seq x y z
N MET A 1 68.18 -10.32 7.19
CA MET A 1 67.27 -9.25 6.72
C MET A 1 65.85 -9.75 6.91
N GLY A 2 65.19 -9.26 7.97
CA GLY A 2 64.15 -9.98 8.71
C GLY A 2 62.75 -9.95 8.11
N ILE A 3 62.02 -11.05 8.34
CA ILE A 3 60.59 -11.29 8.03
C ILE A 3 59.67 -10.12 8.46
N GLN A 4 60.10 -9.30 9.42
CA GLN A 4 59.35 -8.15 9.93
C GLN A 4 59.07 -7.08 8.86
N ALA A 5 59.94 -6.92 7.86
CA ALA A 5 59.69 -5.99 6.74
C ALA A 5 58.55 -6.45 5.83
N TRP A 6 58.28 -7.76 5.76
CA TRP A 6 57.27 -8.31 4.85
C TRP A 6 55.85 -8.09 5.38
N PHE A 7 55.65 -8.15 6.70
CA PHE A 7 54.35 -7.88 7.31
C PHE A 7 53.89 -6.43 7.12
N ILE A 8 54.82 -5.47 7.09
CA ILE A 8 54.51 -4.06 6.80
C ILE A 8 54.03 -3.92 5.35
N LEU A 9 54.69 -4.59 4.40
CA LEU A 9 54.28 -4.56 2.99
C LEU A 9 52.92 -5.24 2.75
N ILE A 10 52.63 -6.34 3.46
CA ILE A 10 51.33 -7.03 3.39
C ILE A 10 50.22 -6.13 3.96
N GLY A 11 50.48 -5.46 5.10
CA GLY A 11 49.52 -4.55 5.72
C GLY A 11 49.17 -3.36 4.83
N VAL A 12 50.17 -2.72 4.21
CA VAL A 12 49.94 -1.59 3.29
C VAL A 12 49.18 -2.05 2.04
N SER A 13 49.50 -3.21 1.47
CA SER A 13 48.80 -3.79 0.32
C SER A 13 47.32 -4.11 0.61
N ALA A 14 47.03 -4.65 1.80
CA ALA A 14 45.65 -4.92 2.23
C ALA A 14 44.85 -3.61 2.40
N MET A 15 45.47 -2.57 2.96
CA MET A 15 44.84 -1.26 3.14
C MET A 15 44.52 -0.59 1.79
N THR A 16 45.42 -0.65 0.80
CA THR A 16 45.15 -0.14 -0.55
C THR A 16 44.08 -0.94 -1.29
N LEU A 17 44.00 -2.26 -1.10
CA LEU A 17 42.93 -3.09 -1.68
C LEU A 17 41.54 -2.74 -1.13
N ILE A 18 41.41 -2.47 0.18
CA ILE A 18 40.14 -2.07 0.80
C ILE A 18 39.68 -0.70 0.27
N VAL A 19 40.57 0.27 0.19
CA VAL A 19 40.26 1.62 -0.33
C VAL A 19 39.88 1.56 -1.81
N TRP A 20 40.54 0.69 -2.59
CA TRP A 20 40.23 0.49 -4.01
C TRP A 20 38.88 -0.20 -4.23
N ASP A 21 38.52 -1.19 -3.41
CA ASP A 21 37.23 -1.88 -3.48
C ASP A 21 36.05 -0.95 -3.15
N GLY A 22 36.24 -0.02 -2.21
CA GLY A 22 35.22 1.00 -1.87
C GLY A 22 34.86 1.93 -3.05
N ARG A 23 35.81 2.20 -3.94
CA ARG A 23 35.59 3.08 -5.11
C ARG A 23 34.93 2.35 -6.29
N ARG A 24 35.15 1.04 -6.43
CA ARG A 24 34.55 0.22 -7.50
C ARG A 24 33.06 -0.04 -7.34
N ARG A 25 32.52 0.02 -6.11
CA ARG A 25 31.09 -0.28 -5.85
C ARG A 25 30.15 0.90 -6.11
N LYS A 26 30.65 2.12 -6.32
CA LYS A 26 29.82 3.30 -6.65
C LYS A 26 29.52 3.48 -8.15
N ALA A 27 30.06 2.63 -9.02
CA ALA A 27 29.89 2.77 -10.48
C ALA A 27 28.61 2.09 -11.05
N LYS A 28 27.75 1.48 -10.22
CA LYS A 28 26.51 0.82 -10.68
C LYS A 28 25.20 1.51 -10.29
N LEU A 29 25.25 2.65 -9.61
CA LEU A 29 24.03 3.37 -9.16
C LEU A 29 23.75 4.69 -9.90
N LEU A 30 24.58 5.07 -10.87
CA LEU A 30 24.41 6.33 -11.61
C LEU A 30 23.94 6.15 -13.05
N THR A 31 23.82 4.92 -13.57
CA THR A 31 23.41 4.65 -14.97
C THR A 31 21.95 4.20 -15.13
N SER A 32 21.17 4.09 -14.06
CA SER A 32 19.72 3.81 -14.14
C SER A 32 18.82 4.99 -13.76
N ALA A 33 19.39 6.12 -13.32
CA ALA A 33 18.63 7.34 -12.99
C ALA A 33 18.63 8.42 -14.09
N ALA A 34 19.49 8.30 -15.12
CA ALA A 34 19.66 9.31 -16.16
C ALA A 34 18.71 9.17 -17.38
N ALA A 35 17.82 8.17 -17.41
CA ALA A 35 16.91 7.92 -18.53
C ALA A 35 15.46 8.45 -18.32
N ALA A 36 15.15 9.05 -17.17
CA ALA A 36 13.77 9.41 -16.81
C ALA A 36 13.50 10.93 -16.63
N SER A 37 14.46 11.81 -16.92
CA SER A 37 14.33 13.26 -16.66
C SER A 37 14.58 14.13 -17.90
N SER A 38 13.81 13.93 -18.98
CA SER A 38 13.93 14.79 -20.18
C SER A 38 12.63 15.15 -20.92
N SER A 39 11.44 15.06 -20.31
CA SER A 39 10.19 15.34 -21.08
C SER A 39 9.02 16.01 -20.34
N ALA A 40 9.26 16.91 -19.38
CA ALA A 40 8.14 17.67 -18.79
C ALA A 40 8.51 19.08 -18.32
N GLU A 41 9.21 19.84 -19.17
CA GLU A 41 9.48 21.26 -18.93
C GLU A 41 9.02 22.07 -20.15
N PHE A 42 7.70 22.20 -20.32
CA PHE A 42 7.14 23.27 -21.15
C PHE A 42 5.66 23.54 -20.80
N LEU A 43 5.45 24.74 -20.26
CA LEU A 43 4.23 25.56 -20.25
C LEU A 43 3.11 25.22 -19.25
N HIS A 44 3.05 25.95 -18.13
CA HIS A 44 2.06 27.04 -17.99
C HIS A 44 2.25 27.78 -16.65
N GLN A 45 2.82 28.97 -16.72
CA GLN A 45 2.73 29.98 -15.67
C GLN A 45 1.92 31.14 -16.22
N THR A 46 0.63 31.21 -15.90
CA THR A 46 -0.14 32.47 -15.91
C THR A 46 -1.44 32.30 -15.11
N LEU A 47 -1.54 32.92 -13.93
CA LEU A 47 -2.60 33.91 -13.64
C LEU A 47 -2.49 34.46 -12.22
N LEU A 48 -2.26 35.76 -12.19
CA LEU A 48 -2.35 36.69 -11.07
C LEU A 48 -3.81 36.90 -10.66
N ALA A 49 -4.08 36.96 -9.36
CA ALA A 49 -5.07 37.82 -8.69
C ALA A 49 -5.34 37.26 -7.27
N ASN A 50 -5.59 38.01 -6.21
CA ASN A 50 -5.42 39.41 -5.86
C ASN A 50 -5.75 39.50 -4.34
N THR A 51 -5.14 40.48 -3.67
CA THR A 51 -5.69 41.23 -2.52
C THR A 51 -6.20 40.49 -1.27
N SER A 52 -5.31 40.46 -0.28
CA SER A 52 -5.51 40.94 1.09
C SER A 52 -6.86 41.62 1.42
N SER A 53 -7.48 41.26 2.55
CA SER A 53 -7.57 42.10 3.77
C SER A 53 -8.79 41.78 4.65
N THR A 54 -8.60 42.07 5.94
CA THR A 54 -9.63 42.58 6.86
C THR A 54 -10.38 41.56 7.72
N SER A 55 -9.75 41.28 8.86
CA SER A 55 -10.40 41.09 10.16
C SER A 55 -11.27 42.30 10.53
N ARG A 56 -12.49 42.05 11.03
CA ARG A 56 -13.28 42.87 11.99
C ARG A 56 -14.60 42.15 12.27
N GLU A 57 -14.84 41.68 13.51
CA GLU A 57 -15.50 42.43 14.59
C GLU A 57 -17.00 42.60 14.32
N ILE A 58 -17.87 41.76 14.93
CA ILE A 58 -19.14 42.18 15.56
C ILE A 58 -19.46 41.19 16.70
N ALA A 59 -19.61 41.77 17.90
CA ALA A 59 -20.10 41.16 19.11
C ALA A 59 -21.63 41.17 19.17
N ALA A 60 -22.16 40.25 19.98
CA ALA A 60 -23.37 40.33 20.81
C ALA A 60 -24.64 41.00 20.25
N SER A 61 -25.73 40.21 20.22
CA SER A 61 -27.04 40.74 20.60
C SER A 61 -27.78 39.69 21.42
N GLU A 62 -28.10 40.10 22.64
CA GLU A 62 -28.82 39.38 23.67
C GLU A 62 -30.33 39.69 23.58
N VAL A 63 -31.09 38.84 24.26
CA VAL A 63 -32.37 39.04 24.94
C VAL A 63 -33.72 38.77 24.21
N VAL A 64 -34.48 37.92 24.92
CA VAL A 64 -35.88 38.00 25.39
C VAL A 64 -36.98 37.09 24.76
N ILE A 65 -37.66 36.40 25.70
CA ILE A 65 -39.08 35.95 25.79
C ILE A 65 -39.42 34.54 25.28
N ALA A 66 -39.49 33.61 26.25
CA ALA A 66 -40.38 32.46 26.21
C ALA A 66 -41.85 32.92 26.36
N PRO A 67 -42.80 32.19 25.77
CA PRO A 67 -43.63 31.39 26.65
C PRO A 67 -43.88 29.97 26.12
N GLU A 68 -43.65 29.02 27.01
CA GLU A 68 -44.50 27.88 27.30
C GLU A 68 -45.35 27.29 26.16
N VAL A 69 -44.88 26.18 25.58
CA VAL A 69 -45.75 25.18 24.97
C VAL A 69 -45.38 23.80 25.51
N THR A 70 -46.15 23.42 26.53
CA THR A 70 -46.68 22.09 26.84
C THR A 70 -45.82 20.88 26.49
N VAL A 71 -45.24 20.31 27.56
CA VAL A 71 -44.75 18.94 27.68
C VAL A 71 -45.82 17.94 27.20
N LYS A 72 -45.50 17.18 26.14
CA LYS A 72 -46.04 15.84 25.90
C LYS A 72 -44.91 14.95 25.39
N ASP A 73 -44.62 13.92 26.19
CA ASP A 73 -43.97 12.65 25.83
C ASP A 73 -42.81 12.66 24.82
N THR A 74 -41.59 12.48 25.32
CA THR A 74 -40.72 11.30 25.05
C THR A 74 -39.27 11.70 25.32
N GLN A 75 -38.63 10.97 26.23
CA GLN A 75 -37.21 11.11 26.56
C GLN A 75 -36.32 10.98 25.30
N PRO A 76 -35.41 11.91 25.01
CA PRO A 76 -34.26 11.59 24.17
C PRO A 76 -33.26 10.84 25.03
N GLN A 77 -33.41 9.52 25.14
CA GLN A 77 -32.33 8.67 25.62
C GLN A 77 -31.20 8.73 24.60
N ALA A 78 -30.17 9.54 24.90
CA ALA A 78 -28.88 9.50 24.24
C ALA A 78 -28.24 8.12 24.51
N ASN A 79 -28.61 7.14 23.70
CA ASN A 79 -27.97 5.84 23.70
C ASN A 79 -26.58 6.01 23.05
N LEU A 80 -25.57 6.30 23.88
CA LEU A 80 -24.17 6.19 23.52
C LEU A 80 -23.81 4.70 23.45
N THR A 81 -24.40 3.96 22.50
CA THR A 81 -23.89 2.65 22.15
C THR A 81 -22.56 2.91 21.47
N ALA A 82 -21.46 2.75 22.22
CA ALA A 82 -20.14 2.66 21.62
C ALA A 82 -20.21 1.53 20.58
N VAL A 83 -20.25 1.90 19.29
CA VAL A 83 -20.06 0.94 18.21
C VAL A 83 -18.61 0.49 18.34
N VAL A 84 -18.41 -0.60 19.08
CA VAL A 84 -17.13 -1.29 19.16
C VAL A 84 -16.91 -1.83 17.75
N VAL A 85 -16.24 -1.03 16.92
CA VAL A 85 -15.74 -1.49 15.62
C VAL A 85 -14.75 -2.59 15.97
N PRO A 86 -14.98 -3.86 15.58
CA PRO A 86 -14.00 -4.89 15.84
C PRO A 86 -12.70 -4.44 15.20
N LEU A 87 -11.66 -4.25 16.01
CA LEU A 87 -10.31 -4.08 15.48
C LEU A 87 -10.05 -5.35 14.69
N LYS A 88 -10.05 -5.24 13.36
CA LYS A 88 -9.77 -6.36 12.47
C LYS A 88 -8.34 -6.83 12.81
N GLU A 89 -8.26 -7.89 13.58
CA GLU A 89 -7.00 -8.51 14.00
C GLU A 89 -6.30 -9.05 12.75
N GLY A 90 -5.00 -8.77 12.64
CA GLY A 90 -4.25 -9.13 11.45
C GLY A 90 -2.89 -8.47 11.37
N SER A 91 -2.07 -8.98 10.45
CA SER A 91 -0.77 -8.45 10.11
C SER A 91 -0.90 -7.15 9.32
N ARG A 92 -0.17 -6.11 9.73
CA ARG A 92 -0.22 -4.80 9.08
C ARG A 92 1.18 -4.36 8.68
N ILE A 93 1.38 -4.19 7.39
CA ILE A 93 2.64 -3.70 6.82
C ILE A 93 2.51 -2.19 6.62
N GLY A 94 3.39 -1.44 7.27
CA GLY A 94 3.41 0.03 7.23
C GLY A 94 3.73 0.60 5.85
N GLY A 95 3.29 1.83 5.59
CA GLY A 95 3.54 2.51 4.31
C GLY A 95 5.02 2.82 4.04
N ALA A 96 5.82 2.99 5.09
CA ALA A 96 7.27 3.22 4.99
C ALA A 96 8.09 1.92 5.09
N THR A 97 7.45 0.76 4.98
CA THR A 97 8.10 -0.54 5.08
C THR A 97 8.38 -1.10 3.68
N HIS A 98 9.61 -1.56 3.45
CA HIS A 98 10.00 -2.29 2.25
C HIS A 98 10.38 -3.72 2.65
N ILE A 99 9.75 -4.72 2.04
CA ILE A 99 10.00 -6.13 2.34
C ILE A 99 10.52 -6.80 1.07
N SER A 100 11.62 -7.54 1.20
CA SER A 100 12.18 -8.34 0.11
C SER A 100 12.33 -9.80 0.57
N GLY A 101 11.62 -10.74 -0.06
CA GLY A 101 11.68 -12.15 0.33
C GLY A 101 10.34 -12.90 0.21
N ASN A 102 10.13 -13.89 1.08
CA ASN A 102 8.89 -14.68 1.15
C ASN A 102 8.16 -14.38 2.46
N ILE A 103 6.86 -14.09 2.37
CA ILE A 103 5.98 -13.80 3.49
C ILE A 103 4.87 -14.85 3.49
N THR A 104 4.77 -15.62 4.58
CA THR A 104 3.67 -16.55 4.81
C THR A 104 2.87 -16.06 6.00
N ALA A 105 1.56 -15.88 5.83
CA ALA A 105 0.67 -15.42 6.88
C ALA A 105 -0.54 -16.35 7.03
N ASN A 106 -0.85 -16.69 8.28
CA ASN A 106 -2.05 -17.45 8.66
C ASN A 106 -3.08 -16.52 9.32
N GLU A 107 -3.15 -15.28 8.85
CA GLU A 107 -4.05 -14.25 9.37
C GLU A 107 -4.37 -13.24 8.25
N SER A 108 -5.28 -12.29 8.53
CA SER A 108 -5.57 -11.23 7.58
C SER A 108 -4.35 -10.31 7.41
N VAL A 109 -4.02 -9.94 6.16
CA VAL A 109 -2.84 -9.11 5.87
C VAL A 109 -3.23 -7.81 5.21
N LEU A 110 -2.81 -6.68 5.79
CA LEU A 110 -2.95 -5.35 5.20
C LEU A 110 -1.59 -4.84 4.72
N ILE A 111 -1.45 -4.65 3.41
CA ILE A 111 -0.22 -4.16 2.78
C ILE A 111 -0.40 -2.68 2.43
N LYS A 112 0.28 -1.77 3.18
CA LYS A 112 0.35 -0.35 2.83
C LYS A 112 1.69 0.06 2.19
N GLY A 113 2.74 -0.74 2.37
CA GLY A 113 4.09 -0.46 1.88
C GLY A 113 4.46 -1.22 0.61
N SER A 114 5.75 -1.41 0.40
CA SER A 114 6.28 -2.07 -0.79
C SER A 114 6.76 -3.49 -0.48
N VAL A 115 6.30 -4.47 -1.25
CA VAL A 115 6.64 -5.87 -1.10
C VAL A 115 7.23 -6.39 -2.41
N GLN A 116 8.45 -6.87 -2.34
CA GLN A 116 9.17 -7.47 -3.46
C GLN A 116 9.42 -8.95 -3.16
N GLY A 117 8.57 -9.81 -3.70
CA GLY A 117 8.70 -11.26 -3.52
C GLY A 117 7.36 -11.95 -3.40
N THR A 118 7.32 -13.03 -2.64
CA THR A 118 6.16 -13.93 -2.57
C THR A 118 5.36 -13.67 -1.31
N VAL A 119 4.05 -13.45 -1.44
CA VAL A 119 3.12 -13.35 -0.30
C VAL A 119 2.12 -14.49 -0.39
N VAL A 120 2.02 -15.30 0.66
CA VAL A 120 1.14 -16.46 0.72
C VAL A 120 0.25 -16.39 1.97
N ALA A 121 -1.05 -16.30 1.76
CA ALA A 121 -2.08 -16.39 2.79
C ALA A 121 -3.30 -17.19 2.27
N SER A 122 -3.10 -18.48 1.97
CA SER A 122 -4.03 -19.31 1.18
C SER A 122 -5.48 -19.35 1.70
N HIS A 123 -5.70 -19.21 3.01
CA HIS A 123 -7.03 -19.25 3.64
C HIS A 123 -7.50 -17.91 4.23
N HIS A 124 -6.71 -16.85 4.09
CA HIS A 124 -6.98 -15.57 4.75
C HIS A 124 -7.13 -14.44 3.74
N PRO A 125 -7.83 -13.36 4.13
CA PRO A 125 -7.98 -12.21 3.26
C PRO A 125 -6.71 -11.35 3.23
N ILE A 126 -6.34 -10.91 2.04
CA ILE A 126 -5.23 -9.98 1.79
C ILE A 126 -5.82 -8.68 1.25
N THR A 127 -5.48 -7.56 1.86
CA THR A 127 -5.87 -6.24 1.39
C THR A 127 -4.63 -5.43 1.01
N VAL A 128 -4.52 -5.04 -0.25
CA VAL A 128 -3.50 -4.12 -0.75
C VAL A 128 -4.10 -2.72 -0.72
N ALA A 129 -3.60 -1.85 0.15
CA ALA A 129 -4.05 -0.46 0.22
C ALA A 129 -3.54 0.34 -0.99
N SER A 130 -4.05 1.56 -1.21
CA SER A 130 -3.64 2.40 -2.34
C SER A 130 -2.17 2.77 -2.42
N THR A 131 -1.48 2.83 -1.28
CA THR A 131 -0.03 3.09 -1.23
C THR A 131 0.77 1.79 -1.38
N GLY A 132 0.09 0.65 -1.42
CA GLY A 132 0.68 -0.66 -1.50
C GLY A 132 1.22 -0.93 -2.91
N HIS A 133 2.46 -1.38 -2.95
CA HIS A 133 3.12 -1.83 -4.17
C HIS A 133 3.57 -3.27 -3.97
N VAL A 134 3.07 -4.19 -4.78
CA VAL A 134 3.46 -5.59 -4.69
C VAL A 134 4.01 -6.09 -6.02
N ALA A 135 5.19 -6.66 -5.98
CA ALA A 135 5.88 -7.23 -7.13
C ALA A 135 6.19 -8.72 -6.92
N SER A 136 6.04 -9.52 -7.98
CA SER A 136 6.32 -10.97 -8.07
C SER A 136 5.09 -11.89 -7.95
N TYR A 137 4.69 -12.31 -6.75
CA TYR A 137 3.62 -13.31 -6.58
C TYR A 137 2.80 -13.08 -5.30
N ILE A 138 1.47 -13.14 -5.44
CA ILE A 138 0.53 -13.07 -4.31
C ILE A 138 -0.43 -14.24 -4.40
N GLU A 139 -0.59 -14.98 -3.31
CA GLU A 139 -1.62 -16.00 -3.14
C GLU A 139 -2.44 -15.72 -1.89
N GLY A 140 -3.76 -15.66 -2.04
CA GLY A 140 -4.69 -15.35 -0.95
C GLY A 140 -6.04 -16.03 -1.12
N GLY A 141 -6.80 -16.15 -0.02
CA GLY A 141 -8.19 -16.61 -0.06
C GLY A 141 -9.09 -15.60 -0.78
N CYS A 142 -9.28 -14.45 -0.12
CA CYS A 142 -9.96 -13.29 -0.67
C CYS A 142 -8.95 -12.15 -0.82
N ILE A 143 -8.81 -11.57 -2.01
CA ILE A 143 -7.82 -10.52 -2.24
C ILE A 143 -8.56 -9.24 -2.64
N ASP A 144 -8.36 -8.16 -1.89
CA ASP A 144 -8.87 -6.83 -2.22
C ASP A 144 -7.69 -5.93 -2.60
N VAL A 145 -7.72 -5.36 -3.81
CA VAL A 145 -6.62 -4.55 -4.36
C VAL A 145 -7.07 -3.12 -4.59
N ASP A 146 -6.45 -2.15 -3.94
CA ASP A 146 -6.64 -0.70 -4.16
C ASP A 146 -5.39 -0.01 -4.73
N GLY A 147 -4.23 -0.68 -4.65
CA GLY A 147 -2.92 -0.15 -5.07
C GLY A 147 -2.40 -0.73 -6.38
N HIS A 148 -1.08 -0.83 -6.49
CA HIS A 148 -0.41 -1.33 -7.69
C HIS A 148 0.14 -2.73 -7.48
N VAL A 149 -0.16 -3.62 -8.41
CA VAL A 149 0.35 -5.00 -8.39
C VAL A 149 0.98 -5.34 -9.74
N MET A 150 2.20 -5.86 -9.70
CA MET A 150 2.95 -6.31 -10.86
C MET A 150 3.39 -7.76 -10.68
N GLY A 151 2.85 -8.67 -11.50
CA GLY A 151 3.23 -10.08 -11.47
C GLY A 151 2.02 -11.00 -11.50
N THR A 152 2.09 -12.09 -10.75
CA THR A 152 1.04 -13.11 -10.71
C THR A 152 0.21 -12.98 -9.45
N LEU A 153 -1.11 -12.88 -9.62
CA LEU A 153 -2.10 -12.85 -8.54
C LEU A 153 -2.91 -14.14 -8.58
N LYS A 154 -2.95 -14.87 -7.47
CA LYS A 154 -3.74 -16.08 -7.30
C LYS A 154 -4.73 -15.91 -6.15
N ALA A 155 -6.02 -15.82 -6.45
CA ALA A 155 -7.07 -15.81 -5.45
C ALA A 155 -7.77 -17.17 -5.42
N ASN A 156 -7.94 -17.76 -4.24
CA ASN A 156 -8.61 -19.06 -4.09
C ASN A 156 -10.14 -18.95 -4.05
N THR A 157 -10.68 -17.81 -3.62
CA THR A 157 -12.12 -17.59 -3.47
C THR A 157 -12.61 -16.43 -4.32
N ARG A 158 -12.08 -15.22 -4.07
CA ARG A 158 -12.54 -14.00 -4.74
C ARG A 158 -11.42 -12.97 -4.85
N LEU A 159 -11.36 -12.28 -5.98
CA LEU A 159 -10.50 -11.12 -6.22
C LEU A 159 -11.37 -9.88 -6.45
N THR A 160 -11.24 -8.87 -5.60
CA THR A 160 -11.92 -7.58 -5.74
C THR A 160 -10.91 -6.50 -6.13
N LEU A 161 -11.11 -5.86 -7.28
CA LEU A 161 -10.37 -4.66 -7.68
C LEU A 161 -11.17 -3.43 -7.27
N LEU A 162 -10.56 -2.57 -6.45
CA LEU A 162 -11.12 -1.28 -6.04
C LEU A 162 -10.82 -0.20 -7.09
N SER A 163 -11.44 0.96 -6.95
CA SER A 163 -11.43 2.03 -7.96
C SER A 163 -10.05 2.56 -8.36
N ARG A 164 -9.01 2.35 -7.55
CA ARG A 164 -7.63 2.80 -7.84
C ARG A 164 -6.67 1.67 -8.17
N ALA A 165 -7.17 0.43 -8.25
CA ALA A 165 -6.35 -0.73 -8.54
C ALA A 165 -5.69 -0.61 -9.91
N ARG A 166 -4.37 -0.85 -9.96
CA ARG A 166 -3.61 -1.00 -11.22
C ARG A 166 -2.89 -2.33 -11.21
N ILE A 167 -3.34 -3.24 -12.06
CA ILE A 167 -2.80 -4.60 -12.12
C ILE A 167 -2.15 -4.85 -13.48
N HIS A 168 -0.93 -5.37 -13.45
CA HIS A 168 -0.19 -5.80 -14.64
C HIS A 168 0.37 -7.21 -14.47
N GLY A 169 0.03 -8.13 -15.37
CA GLY A 169 0.59 -9.49 -15.36
C GLY A 169 -0.42 -10.61 -15.60
N VAL A 170 -0.51 -11.57 -14.67
CA VAL A 170 -1.41 -12.74 -14.79
C VAL A 170 -2.28 -12.83 -13.54
N ILE A 171 -3.57 -13.08 -13.74
CA ILE A 171 -4.55 -13.21 -12.67
C ILE A 171 -5.17 -14.59 -12.76
N GLU A 172 -5.21 -15.31 -11.64
CA GLU A 172 -5.89 -16.58 -11.50
C GLU A 172 -6.90 -16.45 -10.34
N ALA A 173 -8.20 -16.49 -10.66
CA ALA A 173 -9.25 -16.37 -9.66
C ALA A 173 -10.54 -17.09 -10.10
N PRO A 174 -11.34 -17.66 -9.18
CA PRO A 174 -12.68 -18.18 -9.47
C PRO A 174 -13.69 -17.06 -9.72
N SER A 175 -13.63 -16.02 -8.90
CA SER A 175 -14.55 -14.88 -8.96
C SER A 175 -13.76 -13.58 -8.98
N LEU A 176 -14.06 -12.73 -9.96
CA LEU A 176 -13.41 -11.43 -10.17
C LEU A 176 -14.47 -10.33 -10.14
N GLU A 177 -14.32 -9.39 -9.21
CA GLU A 177 -15.16 -8.20 -9.12
C GLU A 177 -14.30 -6.96 -9.37
N CYS A 178 -14.77 -6.07 -10.26
CA CYS A 178 -14.06 -4.85 -10.61
C CYS A 178 -14.94 -3.64 -10.30
N ALA A 179 -14.46 -2.75 -9.43
CA ALA A 179 -15.07 -1.46 -9.17
C ALA A 179 -14.81 -0.49 -10.32
N ALA A 180 -15.70 0.51 -10.46
CA ALA A 180 -15.54 1.57 -11.45
C ALA A 180 -14.21 2.34 -11.22
N GLY A 181 -13.41 2.48 -12.27
CA GLY A 181 -12.11 3.15 -12.24
C GLY A 181 -10.88 2.23 -12.15
N ALA A 182 -11.07 0.93 -11.87
CA ALA A 182 -9.97 -0.03 -11.82
C ALA A 182 -9.33 -0.23 -13.21
N TRP A 183 -8.00 -0.30 -13.26
CA TRP A 183 -7.22 -0.53 -14.48
C TRP A 183 -6.56 -1.91 -14.44
N LEU A 184 -6.92 -2.76 -15.40
CA LEU A 184 -6.44 -4.15 -15.47
C LEU A 184 -5.82 -4.40 -16.84
N GLN A 185 -4.51 -4.70 -16.85
CA GLN A 185 -3.74 -5.12 -18.03
C GLN A 185 -3.08 -6.47 -17.72
N ALA A 186 -3.88 -7.53 -17.75
CA ALA A 186 -3.42 -8.85 -17.38
C ALA A 186 -4.12 -9.97 -18.16
N ASN A 187 -3.48 -11.12 -18.24
CA ASN A 187 -4.12 -12.35 -18.69
C ASN A 187 -4.91 -12.96 -17.52
N VAL A 188 -6.23 -13.08 -17.67
CA VAL A 188 -7.12 -13.64 -16.64
C VAL A 188 -7.40 -15.10 -16.94
N LYS A 189 -7.05 -15.97 -15.98
CA LYS A 189 -7.37 -17.38 -15.95
C LYS A 189 -8.47 -17.62 -14.92
N HIS A 190 -9.52 -18.31 -15.35
CA HIS A 190 -10.60 -18.73 -14.47
C HIS A 190 -10.21 -20.02 -13.75
N SER A 191 -10.09 -19.98 -12.42
CA SER A 191 -9.79 -21.14 -11.60
C SER A 191 -11.09 -21.62 -10.94
N ALA A 192 -11.77 -22.58 -11.58
CA ALA A 192 -13.02 -23.10 -11.03
C ALA A 192 -12.73 -23.93 -9.78
N SER A 193 -13.04 -23.39 -8.60
CA SER A 193 -13.05 -24.19 -7.37
C SER A 193 -14.23 -25.17 -7.45
N GLN A 194 -13.96 -26.45 -7.74
CA GLN A 194 -14.97 -27.51 -7.66
C GLN A 194 -15.40 -27.66 -6.19
N GLN A 195 -16.45 -26.95 -5.78
CA GLN A 195 -17.14 -27.25 -4.54
C GLN A 195 -17.91 -28.54 -4.74
N SER A 196 -17.48 -29.61 -4.05
CA SER A 196 -18.15 -30.90 -4.07
C SER A 196 -19.55 -30.75 -3.50
N ILE A 197 -20.56 -30.81 -4.36
CA ILE A 197 -21.96 -30.88 -3.95
C ILE A 197 -22.15 -32.29 -3.38
N ALA A 198 -22.10 -32.41 -2.04
CA ALA A 198 -22.46 -33.65 -1.38
C ALA A 198 -23.97 -33.86 -1.57
N MET A 199 -24.35 -34.84 -2.37
CA MET A 199 -25.74 -35.31 -2.43
C MET A 199 -26.07 -35.99 -1.11
N VAL A 200 -27.11 -35.51 -0.42
CA VAL A 200 -27.71 -36.20 0.72
C VAL A 200 -28.68 -37.26 0.17
N SER A 201 -28.42 -38.53 0.50
CA SER A 201 -29.24 -39.70 0.12
C SER A 201 -30.55 -39.78 0.88
#